data_AF-A0A368TD16-F1
#
_entry.id   AF-A0A368TD16-F1
#
_cell.length_a   1.000
_cell.length_b   1.000
_cell.length_c   1.000
_cell.angle_alpha   90.00
_cell.angle_beta   90.00
_cell.angle_gamma   90.00
#
_symmetry.space_group_name_H-M   'P 1'
#
loop_
_entity.id
_entity.type
_entity.pdbx_description
1 polymer ?
#
loop_
_entity_poly.entity_id
_entity_poly.type
_entity_poly.pdbx_seq_one_letter_code
_entity_poly.pdbx_strand_id
1 'polypeptide(L)'
;MPEIRNMENWLKLKIFTRDDYTCQKCGYVYNQNDGYIGKYIECDHIIPIALGGAELDPKNLQTLCVKCHKEKTKEDIMKLA
;
A
#
# COMPACT_ATOMS: atom_id res chain seq x y z
N MET A 1 -11.39 -3.65 13.25
CA MET A 1 -12.15 -2.45 12.85
C MET A 1 -12.02 -2.33 11.33
N PRO A 2 -13.12 -2.15 10.59
CA PRO A 2 -13.14 -2.38 9.15
C PRO A 2 -12.56 -1.20 8.38
N GLU A 3 -11.91 -1.52 7.27
CA GLU A 3 -11.05 -0.69 6.44
C GLU A 3 -11.83 0.34 5.60
N ILE A 4 -12.21 1.48 6.19
CA ILE A 4 -12.62 2.64 5.38
C ILE A 4 -11.48 3.67 5.40
N ARG A 5 -10.35 3.33 4.75
CA ARG A 5 -9.34 4.33 4.37
C ARG A 5 -9.78 4.93 3.05
N ASN A 6 -10.54 6.02 3.12
CA ASN A 6 -11.05 6.76 1.96
C ASN A 6 -9.91 7.56 1.30
N MET A 7 -8.88 6.85 0.83
CA MET A 7 -7.81 7.42 0.03
C MET A 7 -8.34 7.66 -1.37
N GLU A 8 -8.26 8.91 -1.84
CA GLU A 8 -8.79 9.30 -3.14
C GLU A 8 -8.16 8.45 -4.26
N ASN A 9 -8.99 7.93 -5.17
CA ASN A 9 -8.56 7.00 -6.22
C ASN A 9 -7.42 7.57 -7.08
N TRP A 10 -7.39 8.87 -7.31
CA TRP A 10 -6.33 9.52 -8.07
C TRP A 10 -4.97 9.48 -7.34
N LEU A 11 -4.97 9.51 -6.02
CA LEU A 11 -3.73 9.43 -5.22
C LEU A 11 -3.16 8.01 -5.29
N LYS A 12 -4.01 6.97 -5.22
CA LYS A 12 -3.57 5.57 -5.42
C LYS A 12 -2.91 5.39 -6.77
N LEU A 13 -3.55 5.87 -7.83
CA LEU A 13 -2.98 5.81 -9.18
C LEU A 13 -1.65 6.55 -9.27
N LYS A 14 -1.53 7.74 -8.67
CA LYS A 14 -0.28 8.50 -8.64
C LYS A 14 0.86 7.72 -7.97
N ILE A 15 0.58 7.01 -6.87
CA ILE A 15 1.59 6.17 -6.18
C ILE A 15 1.95 4.96 -7.03
N PHE A 16 0.97 4.27 -7.63
CA PHE A 16 1.25 3.14 -8.52
C PHE A 16 2.10 3.55 -9.72
N THR A 17 1.80 4.68 -10.37
CA THR A 17 2.62 5.19 -11.48
C THR A 17 4.02 5.61 -11.03
N ARG A 18 4.16 6.25 -9.85
CA ARG A 18 5.48 6.61 -9.27
C ARG A 18 6.35 5.39 -9.06
N ASP A 19 5.75 4.32 -8.54
CA ASP A 19 6.42 3.07 -8.20
C ASP A 19 6.53 2.11 -9.39
N ASP A 20 6.15 2.54 -10.60
CA ASP A 20 6.12 1.72 -11.81
C ASP A 20 5.39 0.39 -11.61
N TYR A 21 4.25 0.44 -10.91
CA TYR A 21 3.43 -0.71 -10.54
C TYR A 21 4.22 -1.82 -9.82
N THR A 22 5.32 -1.45 -9.16
CA THR A 22 6.27 -2.36 -8.53
C THR A 22 6.19 -2.29 -7.02
N CYS A 23 6.11 -3.45 -6.39
CA CYS A 23 6.15 -3.60 -4.94
C CYS A 23 7.48 -3.07 -4.40
N GLN A 24 7.42 -2.05 -3.55
CA GLN A 24 8.59 -1.39 -2.98
C GLN A 24 9.30 -2.24 -1.90
N LYS A 25 8.67 -3.32 -1.41
CA LYS A 25 9.28 -4.24 -0.42
C LYS A 25 10.02 -5.42 -1.06
N CYS A 26 9.51 -5.99 -2.15
CA CYS A 26 10.05 -7.23 -2.73
C CYS A 26 10.37 -7.19 -4.22
N GLY A 27 10.06 -6.08 -4.92
CA GLY A 27 10.31 -5.95 -6.36
C GLY A 27 9.33 -6.68 -7.28
N TYR A 28 8.21 -7.21 -6.75
CA TYR A 28 7.15 -7.78 -7.59
C TYR A 28 6.54 -6.70 -8.50
N VAL A 29 6.59 -6.91 -9.81
CA VAL A 29 6.02 -6.01 -10.82
C VAL A 29 4.63 -6.54 -11.22
N TYR A 30 3.60 -5.70 -11.08
CA TYR A 30 2.26 -6.04 -11.56
C TYR A 30 2.21 -5.91 -13.09
N ASN A 31 1.71 -6.94 -13.77
CA ASN A 31 1.45 -6.86 -15.20
C ASN A 31 0.00 -6.41 -15.43
N GLN A 32 -0.17 -5.33 -16.18
CA GLN A 32 -1.49 -4.79 -16.53
C GLN A 32 -2.43 -5.79 -17.24
N ASN A 33 -1.90 -6.88 -17.78
CA ASN A 33 -2.68 -7.98 -18.36
C ASN A 33 -3.23 -8.98 -17.33
N ASP A 34 -2.82 -8.91 -16.06
CA ASP A 34 -3.19 -9.87 -15.01
C ASP A 34 -4.63 -9.66 -14.49
N GLY A 35 -5.32 -8.63 -14.97
CA GLY A 35 -6.71 -8.31 -14.61
C GLY A 35 -6.79 -7.27 -13.50
N TYR A 36 -7.71 -7.43 -12.55
CA TYR A 36 -7.98 -6.41 -11.53
C TYR A 36 -6.76 -6.16 -10.60
N ILE A 37 -6.16 -4.97 -10.72
CA ILE A 37 -4.95 -4.53 -10.02
C ILE A 37 -4.96 -4.76 -8.50
N GLY A 38 -6.08 -4.54 -7.81
CA GLY A 38 -6.21 -4.72 -6.36
C GLY A 38 -6.06 -6.16 -5.87
N LYS A 39 -6.06 -7.15 -6.78
CA LYS A 39 -5.70 -8.53 -6.42
C LYS A 39 -4.19 -8.77 -6.30
N TYR A 40 -3.38 -7.85 -6.81
CA TYR A 40 -1.94 -8.03 -6.97
C TYR A 40 -1.15 -7.03 -6.15
N ILE A 41 -1.52 -5.75 -6.23
CA ILE A 41 -0.86 -4.65 -5.51
C ILE A 41 -1.88 -3.73 -4.87
N GLU A 42 -1.50 -3.15 -3.73
CA GLU A 42 -2.27 -2.20 -2.95
C GLU A 42 -1.38 -1.02 -2.54
N CYS A 43 -2.02 0.13 -2.30
CA CYS A 43 -1.33 1.29 -1.76
C CYS A 43 -1.40 1.25 -0.23
N ASP A 44 -0.25 1.25 0.42
CA ASP A 44 -0.14 1.15 1.87
C ASP A 44 0.71 2.28 2.47
N HIS A 45 0.46 2.58 3.74
CA HIS A 45 1.20 3.60 4.49
C HIS A 45 2.53 3.03 4.99
N ILE A 46 3.65 3.71 4.75
CA ILE A 46 4.97 3.31 5.28
C ILE A 46 4.94 3.29 6.81
N ILE A 47 4.51 4.41 7.40
CA ILE A 47 4.24 4.55 8.84
C ILE A 47 2.73 4.45 9.03
N PRO A 48 2.24 3.51 9.87
CA PRO A 48 0.81 3.42 10.19
C PRO A 48 0.27 4.73 10.74
N ILE A 49 -0.96 5.08 10.35
CA ILE A 49 -1.66 6.28 10.86
C ILE A 49 -1.75 6.24 12.40
N ALA A 50 -1.98 5.06 12.97
CA ALA A 50 -2.03 4.86 14.42
C ALA A 50 -0.71 5.18 15.14
N LEU A 51 0.42 5.19 14.42
CA LEU A 51 1.74 5.57 14.91
C LEU A 51 2.13 6.99 14.48
N GLY A 52 1.18 7.82 14.03
CA GLY A 52 1.42 9.20 13.59
C GLY A 52 1.83 9.35 12.12
N GLY A 53 1.66 8.31 11.30
CA GLY A 53 1.91 8.38 9.86
C GLY A 53 0.96 9.35 9.14
N ALA A 54 1.49 10.14 8.21
CA ALA A 54 0.70 11.05 7.39
C ALA A 54 -0.22 10.27 6.45
N GLU A 55 -1.53 10.55 6.49
CA GLU A 55 -2.53 9.78 5.75
C GLU A 55 -2.46 9.99 4.22
N LEU A 56 -2.21 11.23 3.80
CA LEU A 56 -2.27 11.64 2.38
C LEU A 56 -0.92 12.10 1.82
N ASP A 57 0.17 12.03 2.59
CA ASP A 57 1.50 12.40 2.10
C ASP A 57 2.03 11.29 1.18
N PRO A 58 2.31 11.57 -0.11
CA PRO A 58 2.91 10.61 -1.01
C PRO A 58 4.20 9.97 -0.47
N LYS A 59 4.96 10.68 0.36
CA LYS A 59 6.19 10.15 0.98
C LYS A 59 5.91 9.06 2.01
N ASN A 60 4.73 9.06 2.61
CA ASN A 60 4.29 8.02 3.54
C ASN A 60 3.48 6.93 2.83
N LEU A 61 3.39 6.94 1.50
CA LEU A 61 2.63 5.97 0.73
C LEU A 61 3.58 5.14 -0.16
N GLN A 62 3.28 3.85 -0.29
CA GLN A 62 4.06 2.91 -1.09
C GLN A 62 3.16 1.86 -1.74
N THR A 63 3.59 1.36 -2.89
CA THR A 63 2.99 0.20 -3.55
C THR A 63 3.52 -1.08 -2.92
N LEU A 64 2.62 -1.95 -2.44
CA LEU A 64 2.97 -3.27 -1.93
C LEU A 64 2.16 -4.35 -2.63
N CYS A 65 2.79 -5.50 -2.91
CA CYS A 65 2.02 -6.66 -3.33
C CYS A 65 1.17 -7.20 -2.16
N VAL A 66 0.09 -7.92 -2.47
CA VAL A 66 -0.83 -8.44 -1.44
C VAL A 66 -0.13 -9.27 -0.36
N LYS A 67 0.93 -10.01 -0.73
CA LYS A 67 1.74 -10.78 0.24
C LYS A 67 2.46 -9.84 1.21
N CYS A 68 3.24 -8.90 0.68
CA CYS A 68 4.00 -7.94 1.48
C CYS A 68 3.11 -7.04 2.33
N HIS A 69 1.95 -6.65 1.79
CA HIS A 69 0.94 -5.90 2.52
C HIS A 69 0.47 -6.68 3.75
N LYS A 70 0.06 -7.95 3.59
CA LYS A 70 -0.37 -8.80 4.72
C LYS A 70 0.72 -9.00 5.77
N GLU A 71 1.96 -9.16 5.35
CA GLU A 71 3.10 -9.27 6.27
C GLU A 71 3.26 -7.98 7.09
N LYS A 72 3.23 -6.83 6.41
CA LYS A 72 3.33 -5.53 7.06
C LYS A 72 2.15 -5.25 8.00
N THR A 73 0.91 -5.57 7.61
CA THR A 73 -0.25 -5.42 8.49
C THR A 73 -0.07 -6.19 9.80
N LYS A 74 0.49 -7.41 9.76
CA LYS A 74 0.79 -8.18 10.97
C LYS A 74 1.87 -7.50 11.82
N GLU A 75 2.95 -7.04 11.19
CA GLU A 75 4.03 -6.30 11.88
C GLU A 75 3.51 -5.02 12.54
N ASP A 76 2.62 -4.28 11.87
CA ASP A 76 2.03 -3.05 12.38
C ASP A 76 1.11 -3.31 13.57
N ILE A 77 0.29 -4.37 13.52
CA ILE A 77 -0.55 -4.78 14.65
C ILE A 77 0.31 -5.15 15.86
N MET A 78 1.43 -5.86 15.66
CA MET A 78 2.35 -6.20 16.75
C MET A 78 3.00 -4.97 17.38
N LYS A 79 3.20 -3.87 16.64
CA LYS A 79 3.74 -2.61 17.17
C LYS A 79 2.71 -1.78 17.95
N LEU A 80 1.42 -2.10 17.79
CA LEU A 80 0.31 -1.41 18.45
C LEU A 80 -0.22 -2.19 19.67
N ALA A 81 0.25 -3.42 19.87
CA ALA A 81 -0.03 -4.26 21.03
C ALA A 81 0.98 -3.98 22.15
#